data_AF-A0AAE0G326-F1
#
_entry.id   AF-A0AAE0G326-F1
#
_cell.length_a   1.000
_cell.length_b   1.000
_cell.length_c   1.000
_cell.angle_alpha   90.00
_cell.angle_beta   90.00
_cell.angle_gamma   90.00
#
_symmetry.space_group_name_H-M   'P 1'
#
loop_
_entity.id
_entity.type
_entity.pdbx_description
1 polymer ?
#
loop_
_entity_poly.entity_id
_entity_poly.type
_entity_poly.pdbx_seq_one_letter_code
_entity_poly.pdbx_strand_id
1 'polypeptide(L)'
;MLSHEATTGKAGAWNTRGALVRDDVLFHEDGSVVWIRVRHSKTIQCGERHHWVPLRAVPGSLLCPVRALMRLMERTAGWPGDSALFVMEKVTGRRASVVPMTHDALVAGIKSLAERVGLDPSSYAGHSLRRDGATAAMRLDVNSIYIKMQGDWKND
;
A
#
# COMPACT_ATOMS: atom_id res chain seq x y z
N MET A 1 7.46 -6.46 -2.33
CA MET A 1 6.82 -6.61 -3.65
C MET A 1 5.40 -6.05 -3.51
N LEU A 2 5.31 -4.75 -3.21
CA LEU A 2 4.03 -4.03 -3.02
C LEU A 2 3.99 -2.71 -3.79
N SER A 3 5.12 -2.27 -4.38
CA SER A 3 5.23 -0.95 -5.01
C SER A 3 4.56 -0.89 -6.37
N HIS A 4 4.54 -1.99 -7.13
CA HIS A 4 3.91 -2.03 -8.47
C HIS A 4 2.42 -2.40 -8.38
N GLU A 5 2.03 -3.07 -7.30
CA GLU A 5 0.66 -3.50 -7.04
C GLU A 5 -0.19 -2.33 -6.49
N ALA A 6 0.43 -1.42 -5.73
CA ALA A 6 -0.25 -0.25 -5.17
C ALA A 6 -0.26 0.97 -6.10
N THR A 7 0.50 0.96 -7.20
CA THR A 7 0.68 2.14 -8.05
C THR A 7 0.61 1.81 -9.53
N THR A 8 0.47 2.84 -10.37
CA THR A 8 0.55 2.72 -11.83
C THR A 8 1.82 3.34 -12.38
N GLY A 9 2.27 2.87 -13.54
CA GLY A 9 3.41 3.46 -14.23
C GLY A 9 3.16 4.90 -14.70
N LYS A 10 1.93 5.21 -15.15
CA LYS A 10 1.52 6.56 -15.58
C LYS A 10 0.06 6.79 -15.22
N ALA A 11 -0.33 8.04 -14.98
CA ALA A 11 -1.74 8.40 -14.76
C ALA A 11 -2.57 7.99 -15.99
N GLY A 12 -3.57 7.12 -15.78
CA GLY A 12 -4.41 6.55 -16.85
C GLY A 12 -3.98 5.18 -17.36
N ALA A 13 -2.81 4.66 -16.97
CA ALA A 13 -2.33 3.31 -17.31
C ALA A 13 -2.75 2.25 -16.26
N TRP A 14 -3.88 2.46 -15.59
CA TRP A 14 -4.38 1.56 -14.55
C TRP A 14 -4.82 0.23 -15.16
N ASN A 15 -4.26 -0.87 -14.66
CA ASN A 15 -4.65 -2.22 -15.03
C ASN A 15 -5.24 -2.93 -13.81
N THR A 16 -6.55 -3.19 -13.84
CA THR A 16 -7.30 -3.85 -12.77
C THR A 16 -6.83 -5.28 -12.47
N ARG A 17 -6.11 -5.93 -13.38
CA ARG A 17 -5.55 -7.28 -13.16
C ARG A 17 -4.27 -7.27 -12.34
N GLY A 18 -3.45 -6.24 -12.45
CA GLY A 18 -2.13 -6.18 -11.83
C GLY A 18 -2.07 -5.33 -10.55
N ALA A 19 -3.02 -4.43 -10.36
CA ALA A 19 -3.01 -3.46 -9.27
C ALA A 19 -4.18 -3.66 -8.29
N LEU A 20 -3.98 -3.21 -7.04
CA LEU A 20 -4.93 -3.35 -5.94
C LEU A 20 -6.19 -2.51 -6.18
N VAL A 21 -7.34 -3.18 -6.19
CA VAL A 21 -8.64 -2.51 -6.34
C VAL A 21 -9.37 -2.43 -5.00
N ARG A 22 -10.48 -1.70 -4.96
CA ARG A 22 -11.31 -1.57 -3.74
C ARG A 22 -11.82 -2.93 -3.25
N ASP A 23 -12.19 -3.83 -4.14
CA ASP A 23 -12.64 -5.20 -3.83
C ASP A 23 -11.53 -6.12 -3.31
N ASP A 24 -10.27 -5.68 -3.32
CA ASP A 24 -9.16 -6.40 -2.69
C ASP A 24 -9.07 -6.09 -1.18
N VAL A 25 -9.97 -5.27 -0.62
CA VAL A 25 -10.02 -4.93 0.81
C VAL A 25 -11.18 -5.66 1.48
N LEU A 26 -10.88 -6.52 2.45
CA LEU A 26 -11.89 -7.21 3.26
C LEU A 26 -11.79 -6.80 4.72
N PHE A 27 -12.86 -6.25 5.25
CA PHE A 27 -12.98 -5.88 6.65
C PHE A 27 -13.42 -7.10 7.46
N HIS A 28 -12.74 -7.37 8.57
CA HIS A 28 -13.27 -8.28 9.58
C HIS A 28 -14.49 -7.64 10.25
N GLU A 29 -15.45 -8.46 10.71
CA GLU A 29 -16.75 -7.99 11.23
C GLU A 29 -16.62 -6.99 12.40
N ASP A 30 -15.62 -7.19 13.26
CA ASP A 30 -15.35 -6.33 14.41
C ASP A 30 -14.50 -5.09 14.10
N GLY A 31 -14.08 -4.91 12.83
CA GLY A 31 -13.22 -3.81 12.39
C GLY A 31 -11.78 -3.83 12.95
N SER A 32 -11.39 -4.88 13.68
CA SER A 32 -10.06 -4.99 14.31
C SER A 32 -8.95 -5.29 13.31
N VAL A 33 -9.30 -5.93 12.19
CA VAL A 33 -8.38 -6.32 11.13
C VAL A 33 -8.99 -6.03 9.77
N VAL A 34 -8.16 -5.57 8.85
CA VAL A 34 -8.47 -5.49 7.42
C VAL A 34 -7.49 -6.37 6.66
N TRP A 35 -8.01 -7.22 5.79
CA TRP A 35 -7.21 -8.06 4.91
C TRP A 35 -7.08 -7.43 3.54
N ILE A 36 -5.84 -7.30 3.06
CA ILE A 36 -5.54 -6.87 1.69
C ILE A 36 -5.19 -8.09 0.85
N ARG A 37 -5.95 -8.30 -0.23
CA ARG A 37 -5.74 -9.38 -1.20
C ARG A 37 -4.80 -8.94 -2.30
N VAL A 38 -3.54 -9.38 -2.25
CA VAL A 38 -2.58 -9.17 -3.33
C VAL A 38 -2.73 -10.31 -4.34
N ARG A 39 -3.30 -10.01 -5.51
CA ARG A 39 -3.60 -11.00 -6.57
C ARG A 39 -2.46 -11.24 -7.54
N HIS A 40 -1.55 -10.28 -7.67
CA HIS A 40 -0.45 -10.34 -8.64
C HIS A 40 0.83 -9.81 -8.00
N SER A 41 1.96 -10.43 -8.29
CA SER A 41 3.29 -9.98 -7.86
C SER A 41 4.34 -10.64 -8.76
N LYS A 42 5.63 -10.30 -8.60
CA LYS A 42 6.70 -11.00 -9.36
C LYS A 42 6.71 -12.51 -9.12
N THR A 43 6.20 -12.97 -7.98
CA THR A 43 6.10 -14.39 -7.60
C THR A 43 4.67 -14.94 -7.68
N ILE A 44 3.72 -14.14 -8.17
CA ILE A 44 2.33 -14.50 -8.44
C ILE A 44 1.98 -13.93 -9.81
N GLN A 45 2.50 -14.53 -10.88
CA GLN A 45 2.40 -13.98 -12.24
C GLN A 45 1.12 -14.42 -12.97
N CYS A 46 0.58 -15.57 -12.57
CA CYS A 46 -0.54 -16.23 -13.25
C CYS A 46 -1.80 -16.25 -12.37
N GLY A 47 -1.81 -15.56 -11.23
CA GLY A 47 -2.91 -15.61 -10.26
C GLY A 47 -3.03 -16.98 -9.58
N GLU A 48 -1.92 -17.72 -9.51
CA GLU A 48 -1.85 -19.08 -8.97
C GLU A 48 -2.17 -19.17 -7.46
N ARG A 49 -2.13 -18.03 -6.76
CA ARG A 49 -2.55 -17.86 -5.37
C ARG A 49 -2.84 -16.40 -5.06
N HIS A 50 -3.38 -16.14 -3.88
CA HIS A 50 -3.43 -14.80 -3.31
C HIS A 50 -2.41 -14.67 -2.18
N HIS A 51 -1.74 -13.53 -2.10
CA HIS A 51 -0.99 -13.14 -0.90
C HIS A 51 -1.88 -12.25 -0.02
N TRP A 52 -2.09 -12.67 1.22
CA TRP A 52 -2.98 -11.98 2.16
C TRP A 52 -2.15 -11.17 3.15
N VAL A 53 -2.34 -9.85 3.16
CA VAL A 53 -1.65 -8.94 4.09
C VAL A 53 -2.64 -8.44 5.14
N PRO A 54 -2.49 -8.82 6.42
CA PRO A 54 -3.32 -8.29 7.49
C PRO A 54 -2.86 -6.88 7.90
N LEU A 55 -3.81 -5.96 8.02
CA LEU A 55 -3.64 -4.65 8.65
C LEU A 55 -4.43 -4.65 9.96
N ARG A 56 -3.72 -4.54 11.09
CA ARG A 56 -4.35 -4.49 12.40
C ARG A 56 -4.72 -3.05 12.76
N ALA A 57 -5.93 -2.85 13.28
CA ALA A 57 -6.34 -1.59 13.84
C ALA A 57 -5.54 -1.29 15.12
N VAL A 58 -5.12 -0.04 15.27
CA VAL A 58 -4.47 0.47 16.48
C VAL A 58 -5.32 1.65 16.99
N PRO A 59 -6.38 1.39 17.79
CA PRO A 59 -7.27 2.43 18.26
C PRO A 59 -6.52 3.58 18.95
N GLY A 60 -6.96 4.82 18.73
CA GLY A 60 -6.31 6.02 19.26
C GLY A 60 -5.03 6.47 18.52
N SER A 61 -4.31 5.58 17.83
CA SER A 61 -3.04 5.94 17.18
C SER A 61 -3.24 6.71 15.87
N LEU A 62 -2.58 7.88 15.73
CA LEU A 62 -2.46 8.63 14.47
C LEU A 62 -1.93 7.78 13.30
N LEU A 63 -1.17 6.74 13.60
CA LEU A 63 -0.55 5.83 12.63
C LEU A 63 -1.36 4.55 12.38
N CYS A 64 -2.61 4.48 12.83
CA CYS A 64 -3.47 3.31 12.61
C CYS A 64 -3.68 3.04 11.11
N PRO A 65 -3.20 1.90 10.57
CA PRO A 65 -3.26 1.63 9.13
C PRO A 65 -4.69 1.40 8.64
N VAL A 66 -5.54 0.76 9.45
CA VAL A 66 -6.97 0.56 9.14
C VAL A 66 -7.67 1.91 8.99
N ARG A 67 -7.44 2.84 9.92
CA ARG A 67 -8.04 4.18 9.85
C ARG A 67 -7.52 4.98 8.66
N ALA A 68 -6.23 4.87 8.34
CA ALA A 68 -5.65 5.52 7.16
C ALA A 68 -6.28 4.98 5.86
N LEU A 69 -6.49 3.67 5.77
CA LEU A 69 -7.16 3.03 4.63
C LEU A 69 -8.63 3.44 4.50
N MET A 70 -9.38 3.48 5.60
CA MET A 70 -10.78 3.94 5.58
C MET A 70 -10.89 5.37 5.04
N ARG A 71 -10.06 6.30 5.53
CA ARG A 71 -10.01 7.69 5.04
C ARG A 71 -9.67 7.79 3.55
N LEU A 72 -8.81 6.90 3.06
CA LEU A 72 -8.50 6.82 1.63
C LEU A 72 -9.72 6.34 0.84
N MET A 73 -10.41 5.31 1.30
CA MET A 73 -11.60 4.75 0.63
C MET A 73 -12.82 5.70 0.68
N GLU A 74 -12.92 6.57 1.68
CA GLU A 74 -13.91 7.65 1.77
C GLU A 74 -13.76 8.67 0.62
N ARG A 75 -12.52 8.98 0.20
CA ARG A 75 -12.26 9.89 -0.94
C ARG A 75 -12.80 9.37 -2.28
N THR A 76 -13.03 8.07 -2.35
CA THR A 76 -13.57 7.37 -3.53
C THR A 76 -14.88 6.65 -3.18
N ALA A 77 -15.62 7.17 -2.20
CA ALA A 77 -16.94 6.65 -1.85
C ALA A 77 -17.86 6.65 -3.09
N GLY A 78 -18.56 5.53 -3.31
CA GLY A 78 -19.42 5.33 -4.47
C GLY A 78 -18.70 4.91 -5.75
N TRP A 79 -17.37 4.80 -5.77
CA TRP A 79 -16.65 4.24 -6.92
C TRP A 79 -16.85 2.72 -7.00
N PRO A 80 -16.87 2.14 -8.23
CA PRO A 80 -16.95 0.70 -8.43
C PRO A 80 -15.87 -0.09 -7.68
N GLY A 81 -16.17 -1.35 -7.34
CA GLY A 81 -15.26 -2.24 -6.61
C GLY A 81 -13.93 -2.54 -7.33
N ASP A 82 -13.94 -2.54 -8.66
CA ASP A 82 -12.75 -2.72 -9.50
C ASP A 82 -11.95 -1.43 -9.72
N SER A 83 -12.35 -0.31 -9.10
CA SER A 83 -11.59 0.94 -9.13
C SER A 83 -10.33 0.86 -8.27
N ALA A 84 -9.35 1.71 -8.59
CA ALA A 84 -8.07 1.76 -7.87
C ALA A 84 -8.25 2.00 -6.37
N LEU A 85 -7.54 1.21 -5.54
CA LEU A 85 -7.54 1.38 -4.09
C LEU A 85 -6.75 2.63 -3.68
N PHE A 86 -5.55 2.79 -4.23
CA PHE A 86 -4.66 3.90 -3.95
C PHE A 86 -4.83 5.00 -4.99
N VAL A 87 -5.23 6.18 -4.53
CA VAL A 87 -5.50 7.34 -5.36
C VAL A 87 -4.72 8.56 -4.89
N MET A 88 -4.57 9.53 -5.77
CA MET A 88 -3.96 10.83 -5.51
C MET A 88 -4.80 11.94 -6.12
N GLU A 89 -4.68 13.14 -5.55
CA GLU A 89 -5.19 14.34 -6.21
C GLU A 89 -4.23 14.75 -7.33
N LYS A 90 -4.78 15.02 -8.51
CA LYS A 90 -4.07 15.57 -9.64
C LYS A 90 -4.71 16.90 -10.02
N VAL A 91 -3.90 17.96 -9.94
CA VAL A 91 -4.31 19.29 -10.38
C VAL A 91 -3.76 19.52 -11.78
N THR A 92 -4.64 19.85 -12.73
CA THR A 92 -4.28 20.22 -14.11
C THR A 92 -4.92 21.57 -14.43
N GLY A 93 -4.10 22.63 -14.38
CA GLY A 93 -4.58 24.01 -14.45
C GLY A 93 -5.50 24.34 -13.26
N ARG A 94 -6.75 24.75 -13.54
CA ARG A 94 -7.76 25.06 -12.50
C ARG A 94 -8.62 23.86 -12.09
N ARG A 95 -8.40 22.68 -12.66
CA ARG A 95 -9.20 21.48 -12.38
C ARG A 95 -8.43 20.55 -11.45
N ALA A 96 -9.09 20.12 -10.38
CA ALA A 96 -8.63 19.02 -9.53
C ALA A 96 -9.43 17.75 -9.86
N SER A 97 -8.74 16.63 -9.96
CA SER A 97 -9.35 15.30 -10.09
C SER A 97 -8.67 14.29 -9.19
N VAL A 98 -9.40 13.25 -8.83
CA VAL A 98 -8.84 12.08 -8.13
C VAL A 98 -8.48 11.04 -9.20
N VAL A 99 -7.23 10.59 -9.19
CA VAL A 99 -6.72 9.61 -10.16
C VAL A 99 -5.98 8.49 -9.43
N PRO A 100 -5.80 7.31 -10.04
CA PRO A 100 -4.96 6.27 -9.45
C PRO A 100 -3.55 6.77 -9.17
N MET A 101 -3.00 6.35 -8.03
CA MET A 101 -1.67 6.75 -7.58
C MET A 101 -0.60 6.21 -8.54
N THR A 102 0.38 7.04 -8.90
CA THR A 102 1.53 6.60 -9.70
C THR A 102 2.71 6.25 -8.81
N HIS A 103 3.61 5.42 -9.34
CA HIS A 103 4.84 5.05 -8.63
C HIS A 103 5.67 6.30 -8.29
N ASP A 104 5.82 7.21 -9.25
CA ASP A 104 6.61 8.44 -9.07
C ASP A 104 6.00 9.36 -8.02
N ALA A 105 4.66 9.46 -7.97
CA ALA A 105 3.98 10.24 -6.94
C ALA A 105 4.18 9.65 -5.54
N LEU A 106 4.13 8.32 -5.42
CA LEU A 106 4.41 7.63 -4.16
C LEU A 106 5.86 7.89 -3.71
N VAL A 107 6.84 7.70 -4.60
CA VAL A 107 8.26 7.92 -4.26
C VAL A 107 8.54 9.37 -3.93
N ALA A 108 8.00 10.32 -4.69
CA ALA A 108 8.13 11.75 -4.41
C ALA A 108 7.51 12.11 -3.04
N GLY A 109 6.34 11.55 -2.72
CA GLY A 109 5.70 11.72 -1.42
C GLY A 109 6.55 11.19 -0.26
N ILE A 110 7.10 9.98 -0.40
CA ILE A 110 8.00 9.39 0.61
C ILE A 110 9.22 10.28 0.83
N LYS A 111 9.86 10.74 -0.25
CA LYS A 111 11.05 11.60 -0.18
C LYS A 111 10.74 12.94 0.47
N SER A 112 9.62 13.57 0.11
CA SER A 112 9.18 14.82 0.73
C SER A 112 8.89 14.66 2.22
N LEU A 113 8.29 13.53 2.63
CA LEU A 113 8.07 13.25 4.05
C LEU A 113 9.39 13.01 4.80
N ALA A 114 10.32 12.26 4.22
CA ALA A 114 11.65 12.03 4.79
C ALA A 114 12.39 13.36 5.04
N GLU A 115 12.39 14.26 4.06
CA GLU A 115 12.99 15.59 4.17
C GLU A 115 12.38 16.40 5.31
N ARG A 116 11.05 16.40 5.42
CA ARG A 116 10.31 17.15 6.47
C ARG A 116 10.61 16.67 7.89
N VAL A 117 11.04 15.43 8.06
CA VAL A 117 11.45 14.88 9.36
C VAL A 117 12.96 14.88 9.56
N GLY A 118 13.72 15.56 8.68
CA GLY A 118 15.17 15.73 8.79
C GLY A 118 16.00 14.52 8.36
N LEU A 119 15.42 13.61 7.58
CA LEU A 119 16.11 12.43 7.03
C LEU A 119 16.59 12.70 5.60
N ASP A 120 17.66 12.03 5.17
CA ASP A 120 18.18 12.14 3.80
C ASP A 120 17.22 11.48 2.79
N PRO A 121 16.55 12.25 1.89
CA PRO A 121 15.58 11.70 0.95
C PRO A 121 16.20 10.73 -0.07
N SER A 122 17.52 10.80 -0.31
CA SER A 122 18.20 9.89 -1.24
C SER A 122 18.19 8.44 -0.72
N SER A 123 18.10 8.27 0.60
CA SER A 123 18.03 6.99 1.29
C SER A 123 16.63 6.35 1.27
N TYR A 124 15.59 7.05 0.79
CA TYR A 124 14.20 6.58 0.81
C TYR A 124 13.58 6.43 -0.59
N ALA A 125 12.93 5.30 -0.80
CA ALA A 125 12.13 4.95 -1.98
C ALA A 125 11.10 3.86 -1.63
N GLY A 126 10.28 3.42 -2.60
CA GLY A 126 9.26 2.40 -2.34
C GLY A 126 9.78 1.10 -1.68
N HIS A 127 11.02 0.69 -1.98
CA HIS A 127 11.64 -0.49 -1.36
C HIS A 127 12.22 -0.24 0.04
N SER A 128 12.59 1.00 0.38
CA SER A 128 13.14 1.33 1.71
C SER A 128 12.16 0.96 2.82
N LEU A 129 10.90 1.37 2.69
CA LEU A 129 9.83 1.08 3.67
C LEU A 129 9.66 -0.42 3.94
N ARG A 130 9.80 -1.26 2.91
CA ARG A 130 9.69 -2.71 3.06
C ARG A 130 10.87 -3.29 3.83
N ARG A 131 12.10 -2.90 3.45
CA ARG A 131 13.32 -3.39 4.10
C ARG A 131 13.34 -2.93 5.55
N ASP A 132 13.16 -1.63 5.76
CA ASP A 132 13.29 -1.01 7.06
C ASP A 132 12.13 -1.42 7.98
N GLY A 133 10.94 -1.69 7.43
CA GLY A 133 9.82 -2.29 8.17
C GLY A 133 10.12 -3.71 8.68
N ALA A 134 10.78 -4.56 7.88
CA ALA A 134 11.23 -5.86 8.37
C ALA A 134 12.37 -5.73 9.38
N THR A 135 13.33 -4.83 9.17
CA THR A 135 14.37 -4.54 10.16
C THR A 135 13.77 -4.07 11.48
N ALA A 136 12.75 -3.21 11.44
CA ALA A 136 12.04 -2.77 12.65
C ALA A 136 11.34 -3.93 13.36
N ALA A 137 10.66 -4.80 12.61
CA ALA A 137 10.02 -6.00 13.19
C ALA A 137 11.05 -6.96 13.82
N MET A 138 12.20 -7.17 13.17
CA MET A 138 13.29 -7.98 13.73
C MET A 138 13.85 -7.38 15.02
N ARG A 139 14.01 -6.05 15.09
CA ARG A 139 14.47 -5.34 16.30
C ARG A 139 13.47 -5.41 17.47
N LEU A 140 12.21 -5.71 17.18
CA LEU A 140 11.14 -5.92 18.16
C LEU A 140 10.94 -7.41 18.48
N ASP A 141 11.90 -8.27 18.12
CA ASP A 141 11.86 -9.72 18.31
C ASP A 141 10.60 -10.40 17.74
N VAL A 142 10.00 -9.82 16.69
CA VAL A 142 8.92 -10.47 15.96
C VAL A 142 9.47 -11.72 15.29
N ASN A 143 8.79 -12.85 15.49
CA ASN A 143 9.21 -14.11 14.90
C ASN A 143 9.39 -13.98 13.38
N SER A 144 10.55 -14.42 12.88
CA SER A 144 10.94 -14.30 11.48
C SER A 144 9.94 -14.94 10.51
N ILE A 145 9.20 -15.97 10.94
CA ILE A 145 8.12 -16.59 10.17
C ILE A 145 7.03 -15.56 9.86
N TYR A 146 6.61 -14.74 10.83
CA TYR A 146 5.59 -13.71 10.59
C TYR A 146 6.09 -12.59 9.68
N ILE A 147 7.36 -12.20 9.83
CA ILE A 147 8.00 -11.21 8.96
C ILE A 147 8.05 -11.74 7.51
N LYS A 148 8.45 -13.00 7.32
CA LYS A 148 8.45 -13.70 6.03
C LYS A 148 7.05 -13.79 5.44
N MET A 149 6.07 -14.21 6.23
CA MET A 149 4.68 -14.27 5.83
C MET A 149 4.19 -12.90 5.37
N GLN A 150 4.32 -11.85 6.17
CA GLN A 150 3.88 -10.50 5.80
C GLN A 150 4.57 -10.00 4.53
N GLY A 151 5.87 -10.29 4.38
CA GLY A 151 6.66 -9.93 3.22
C GLY A 151 6.39 -10.77 1.97
N ASP A 152 5.83 -11.97 2.07
CA ASP A 152 5.88 -12.98 1.00
C ASP A 152 7.35 -13.35 0.63
N TRP A 153 8.22 -13.48 1.63
CA TRP A 153 9.61 -13.94 1.45
C TRP A 153 9.69 -15.47 1.54
N LYS A 154 10.36 -16.10 0.58
CA LYS A 154 10.55 -17.57 0.54
C LYS A 154 11.83 -18.04 1.23
N ASN A 155 12.86 -17.19 1.28
CA ASN A 155 14.18 -17.52 1.84
C ASN A 155 14.54 -16.50 2.93
N ASP A 156 15.48 -16.88 3.80
CA ASP A 156 16.18 -15.98 4.73
C ASP A 156 17.09 -14.98 4.01
#